data_AF-A0A183D9C6-F1
#
_entry.id   AF-A0A183D9C6-F1
#
_cell.length_a   1.000
_cell.length_b   1.000
_cell.length_c   1.000
_cell.angle_alpha   90.00
_cell.angle_beta   90.00
_cell.angle_gamma   90.00
#
_symmetry.space_group_name_H-M   'P 1'
#
loop_
_entity.id
_entity.type
_entity.pdbx_description
1 polymer ?
#
loop_
_entity_poly.entity_id
_entity_poly.type
_entity_poly.pdbx_seq_one_letter_code
_entity_poly.pdbx_strand_id
1 'polypeptide(L)'
;MLTEKPPVKECIGVRQFDTSEFSIFRFIVAAVNWERKISKGELHGLDDCTRNFQFSSGNEGFLSNRERFSENALYEQEQSMTNCATLDAILEQILSFVIRDFVDSWYSGLTTDHLFKESLKRSARRTVAAFSQCIRKMDFVPLLTQHIIDDIASHFRLFRKAKERAQVHYGKSYTTDDLETMFFDLELEME
;
A
#
# COMPACT_ATOMS: atom_id res chain seq x y z
N MET A 1 -32.96 52.25 -30.00
CA MET A 1 -32.94 52.11 -28.52
C MET A 1 -32.46 50.71 -28.20
N LEU A 2 -31.15 50.53 -28.08
CA LEU A 2 -30.52 49.30 -27.61
C LEU A 2 -29.90 49.66 -26.25
N THR A 3 -30.47 49.10 -25.20
CA THR A 3 -30.12 49.37 -23.80
C THR A 3 -28.92 48.53 -23.42
N GLU A 4 -27.81 49.21 -23.08
CA GLU A 4 -26.64 48.64 -22.42
C GLU A 4 -27.00 47.93 -21.11
N LYS A 5 -26.36 46.78 -20.87
CA LYS A 5 -26.30 46.13 -19.56
C LYS A 5 -24.83 45.78 -19.27
N PRO A 6 -24.29 46.11 -18.09
CA PRO A 6 -22.84 46.01 -17.81
C PRO A 6 -22.41 44.59 -17.43
N PRO A 7 -21.11 44.25 -17.59
CA PRO A 7 -20.58 42.94 -17.19
C PRO A 7 -20.38 42.84 -15.67
N VAL A 8 -20.88 41.75 -15.10
CA VAL A 8 -20.62 41.34 -13.71
C VAL A 8 -19.17 40.88 -13.61
N LYS A 9 -18.41 41.54 -12.73
CA LYS A 9 -17.07 41.11 -12.30
C LYS A 9 -17.25 39.98 -11.30
N GLU A 10 -16.71 38.80 -11.60
CA GLU A 10 -16.54 37.75 -10.61
C GLU A 10 -15.05 37.39 -10.52
N CYS A 11 -14.52 37.61 -9.32
CA CYS A 11 -13.11 37.49 -8.97
C CYS A 11 -12.71 36.01 -8.90
N ILE A 12 -11.95 35.52 -9.89
CA ILE A 12 -11.22 34.27 -9.74
C ILE A 12 -9.88 34.61 -9.08
N GLY A 13 -9.85 34.53 -7.75
CA GLY A 13 -8.61 34.52 -6.98
C GLY A 13 -7.81 33.26 -7.34
N VAL A 14 -6.75 33.43 -8.11
CA VAL A 14 -5.73 32.41 -8.34
C VAL A 14 -5.07 32.14 -6.99
N ARG A 15 -5.47 31.03 -6.34
CA ARG A 15 -4.81 30.58 -5.13
C ARG A 15 -3.51 29.89 -5.54
N GLN A 16 -2.44 30.67 -5.46
CA GLN A 16 -1.06 30.23 -5.49
C GLN A 16 -0.89 29.09 -4.46
N PHE A 17 -0.55 27.88 -4.91
CA PHE A 17 -0.30 26.74 -4.03
C PHE A 17 0.98 26.01 -4.44
N ASP A 18 1.91 26.06 -3.48
CA ASP A 18 3.18 25.39 -3.22
C ASP A 18 3.88 24.49 -4.26
N THR A 19 5.15 24.79 -4.48
CA THR A 19 6.10 24.16 -5.44
C THR A 19 6.75 22.86 -4.93
N SER A 20 6.33 22.33 -3.77
CA SER A 20 6.95 21.16 -3.12
C SER A 20 6.25 19.82 -3.42
N GLU A 21 5.00 19.83 -3.89
CA GLU A 21 4.25 18.61 -4.26
C GLU A 21 4.82 17.90 -5.50
N PHE A 22 5.48 18.63 -6.40
CA PHE A 22 6.02 18.05 -7.64
C PHE A 22 7.11 17.01 -7.41
N SER A 23 7.82 17.02 -6.28
CA SER A 23 8.93 16.08 -6.05
C SER A 23 8.42 14.66 -5.78
N ILE A 24 7.41 14.50 -4.93
CA ILE A 24 6.83 13.19 -4.60
C ILE A 24 6.10 12.63 -5.83
N PHE A 25 5.33 13.46 -6.53
CA PHE A 25 4.69 13.05 -7.79
C PHE A 25 5.71 12.65 -8.85
N ARG A 26 6.88 13.31 -8.94
CA ARG A 26 7.95 12.90 -9.85
C ARG A 26 8.64 11.62 -9.41
N PHE A 27 8.80 11.37 -8.12
CA PHE A 27 9.30 10.08 -7.61
C PHE A 27 8.32 8.95 -7.89
N ILE A 28 7.01 9.14 -7.67
CA ILE A 28 5.99 8.15 -7.99
C ILE A 28 5.91 7.92 -9.50
N VAL A 29 5.92 8.98 -10.32
CA VAL A 29 5.94 8.86 -11.78
C VAL A 29 7.23 8.22 -12.29
N ALA A 30 8.37 8.47 -11.62
CA ALA A 30 9.64 7.82 -11.94
C ALA A 30 9.64 6.35 -11.52
N ALA A 31 9.08 6.00 -10.37
CA ALA A 31 8.90 4.63 -9.91
C ALA A 31 7.95 3.84 -10.84
N VAL A 32 6.81 4.42 -11.21
CA VAL A 32 5.85 3.84 -12.17
C VAL A 32 6.46 3.73 -13.58
N ASN A 33 7.27 4.69 -14.03
CA ASN A 33 7.97 4.57 -15.31
C ASN A 33 9.16 3.59 -15.26
N TRP A 34 9.84 3.47 -14.11
CA TRP A 34 10.88 2.48 -13.86
C TRP A 34 10.30 1.07 -13.89
N GLU A 35 9.16 0.87 -13.23
CA GLU A 35 8.37 -0.37 -13.23
C GLU A 35 7.81 -0.70 -14.62
N ARG A 36 7.36 0.32 -15.38
CA ARG A 36 6.98 0.16 -16.80
C ARG A 36 8.16 -0.21 -17.72
N LYS A 37 9.37 0.24 -17.38
CA LYS A 37 10.60 -0.07 -18.16
C LYS A 37 11.12 -1.49 -17.85
N ILE A 38 11.02 -1.93 -16.59
CA ILE A 38 11.21 -3.32 -16.17
C ILE A 38 10.18 -4.22 -16.87
N SER A 39 8.90 -3.84 -16.86
CA SER A 39 7.80 -4.57 -17.50
C SER A 39 8.04 -4.84 -18.98
N LYS A 40 8.57 -3.88 -19.77
CA LYS A 40 8.85 -4.10 -21.20
C LYS A 40 10.03 -5.05 -21.47
N GLY A 41 11.01 -5.13 -20.56
CA GLY A 41 12.13 -6.07 -20.66
C GLY A 41 11.74 -7.49 -20.24
N GLU A 42 10.89 -7.60 -19.21
CA GLU A 42 10.36 -8.89 -18.74
C GLU A 42 9.24 -9.44 -19.64
N LEU A 43 8.41 -8.62 -20.29
CA LEU A 43 7.31 -9.10 -21.14
C LEU A 43 7.81 -10.01 -22.28
N HIS A 44 8.99 -9.73 -22.82
CA HIS A 44 9.57 -10.51 -23.92
C HIS A 44 10.17 -11.83 -23.44
N GLY A 45 10.65 -11.91 -22.19
CA GLY A 45 11.07 -13.18 -21.56
C GLY A 45 9.90 -13.98 -21.01
N LEU A 46 8.81 -13.31 -20.64
CA LEU A 46 7.59 -13.95 -20.16
C LEU A 46 6.82 -14.64 -21.31
N ASP A 47 6.83 -14.10 -22.55
CA ASP A 47 6.20 -14.74 -23.73
C ASP A 47 6.86 -16.09 -24.09
N ASP A 48 8.19 -16.17 -23.99
CA ASP A 48 8.93 -17.42 -24.22
C ASP A 48 8.67 -18.46 -23.13
N CYS A 49 8.49 -18.02 -21.87
CA CYS A 49 8.10 -18.90 -20.77
C CYS A 49 6.64 -19.36 -20.91
N THR A 50 5.68 -18.48 -21.22
CA THR A 50 4.26 -18.82 -21.31
C THR A 50 3.93 -19.79 -22.44
N ARG A 51 4.69 -19.80 -23.54
CA ARG A 51 4.54 -20.81 -24.61
C ARG A 51 4.89 -22.24 -24.17
N ASN A 52 5.79 -22.38 -23.19
CA ASN A 52 6.24 -23.68 -22.68
C ASN A 52 5.46 -24.12 -21.43
N PHE A 53 4.64 -23.23 -20.85
CA PHE A 53 3.72 -23.59 -19.77
C PHE A 53 2.45 -24.21 -20.33
N GLN A 54 2.46 -25.54 -20.44
CA GLN A 54 1.21 -26.29 -20.46
C GLN A 54 0.65 -26.27 -19.04
N PHE A 55 -0.39 -25.49 -18.80
CA PHE A 55 -1.13 -25.56 -17.53
C PHE A 55 -1.50 -27.03 -17.29
N SER A 56 -0.95 -27.62 -16.22
CA SER A 56 -1.44 -28.91 -15.73
C SER A 56 -2.93 -28.70 -15.45
N SER A 57 -3.78 -29.31 -16.27
CA SER A 57 -5.23 -29.24 -16.13
C SER A 57 -5.60 -29.45 -14.66
N GLY A 58 -6.28 -28.45 -14.10
CA GLY A 58 -6.40 -28.23 -12.67
C GLY A 58 -6.90 -29.43 -11.89
N ASN A 59 -6.40 -29.53 -10.66
CA ASN A 59 -6.84 -30.47 -9.64
C ASN A 59 -8.38 -30.47 -9.55
N GLU A 60 -9.03 -31.60 -9.81
CA GLU A 60 -10.50 -31.70 -9.99
C GLU A 60 -11.28 -31.11 -8.80
N GLY A 61 -10.73 -31.19 -7.59
CA GLY A 61 -11.33 -30.62 -6.38
C GLY A 61 -11.51 -29.09 -6.41
N PHE A 62 -10.72 -28.36 -7.20
CA PHE A 62 -10.90 -26.91 -7.37
C PHE A 62 -12.07 -26.59 -8.31
N LEU A 63 -12.26 -27.40 -9.36
CA LEU A 63 -13.39 -27.28 -10.29
C LEU A 63 -14.72 -27.66 -9.62
N SER A 64 -14.72 -28.66 -8.74
CA SER A 64 -15.90 -29.03 -7.94
C SER A 64 -16.38 -27.89 -7.02
N ASN A 65 -15.49 -26.97 -6.63
CA ASN A 65 -15.82 -25.83 -5.77
C ASN A 65 -16.07 -24.52 -6.56
N ARG A 66 -16.16 -24.60 -7.90
CA ARG A 66 -16.43 -23.45 -8.79
C ARG A 66 -17.72 -22.72 -8.41
N GLU A 67 -18.69 -23.42 -7.85
CA GLU A 67 -19.95 -22.81 -7.39
C GLU A 67 -19.77 -21.77 -6.27
N ARG A 68 -18.69 -21.82 -5.47
CA ARG A 68 -18.38 -20.72 -4.52
C ARG A 68 -17.96 -19.43 -5.22
N PHE A 69 -17.52 -19.51 -6.46
CA PHE A 69 -17.20 -18.37 -7.32
C PHE A 69 -18.34 -18.03 -8.28
N SER A 70 -19.47 -18.74 -8.21
CA SER A 70 -20.68 -18.43 -8.97
C SER A 70 -21.14 -17.00 -8.70
N GLU A 71 -21.61 -16.33 -9.75
CA GLU A 71 -22.14 -14.95 -9.74
C GLU A 71 -23.17 -14.74 -8.62
N ASN A 72 -23.98 -15.75 -8.30
CA ASN A 72 -24.97 -15.66 -7.22
C ASN A 72 -24.33 -15.57 -5.82
N ALA A 73 -23.15 -16.18 -5.60
CA ALA A 73 -22.39 -16.03 -4.35
C ALA A 73 -21.57 -14.74 -4.31
N LEU A 74 -21.40 -14.03 -5.45
CA LEU A 74 -20.68 -12.75 -5.53
C LEU A 74 -21.55 -11.60 -5.03
N TYR A 75 -22.85 -11.60 -5.34
CA TYR A 75 -23.79 -10.55 -4.93
C TYR A 75 -24.31 -10.70 -3.49
N GLU A 76 -24.39 -11.91 -2.95
CA GLU A 76 -24.83 -12.16 -1.56
C GLU A 76 -23.79 -11.73 -0.49
N GLN A 77 -22.56 -11.39 -0.89
CA GLN A 77 -21.47 -11.07 0.04
C GLN A 77 -20.91 -9.66 -0.17
N GLU A 78 -21.78 -8.65 -0.24
CA GLU A 78 -21.41 -7.30 0.24
C GLU A 78 -21.34 -7.31 1.77
N GLN A 79 -20.43 -8.12 2.29
CA GLN A 79 -20.16 -8.17 3.71
C GLN A 79 -19.35 -6.92 4.06
N SER A 80 -19.95 -6.05 4.85
CA SER A 80 -19.32 -4.82 5.34
C SER A 80 -17.93 -5.12 5.91
N MET A 81 -16.90 -4.42 5.41
CA MET A 81 -15.52 -4.63 5.83
C MET A 81 -15.29 -4.12 7.25
N THR A 82 -15.86 -2.95 7.58
CA THR A 82 -15.59 -2.26 8.86
C THR A 82 -16.86 -2.01 9.69
N ASN A 83 -18.06 -2.27 9.15
CA ASN A 83 -19.36 -1.85 9.71
C ASN A 83 -19.56 -0.33 9.70
N CYS A 84 -18.84 0.39 8.83
CA CYS A 84 -18.98 1.81 8.61
C CYS A 84 -19.10 2.07 7.11
N ALA A 85 -20.27 2.52 6.66
CA ALA A 85 -20.57 2.70 5.24
C ALA A 85 -19.60 3.66 4.53
N THR A 86 -19.19 4.75 5.20
CA THR A 86 -18.22 5.72 4.64
C THR A 86 -16.84 5.10 4.45
N LEU A 87 -16.35 4.35 5.44
CA LEU A 87 -15.05 3.69 5.36
C LEU A 87 -15.07 2.56 4.33
N ASP A 88 -16.15 1.78 4.30
CA ASP A 88 -16.29 0.69 3.34
C ASP A 88 -16.30 1.21 1.90
N ALA A 89 -16.97 2.33 1.62
CA ALA A 89 -16.94 2.95 0.29
C ALA A 89 -15.52 3.38 -0.13
N ILE A 90 -14.75 3.96 0.79
CA ILE A 90 -13.36 4.35 0.54
C ILE A 90 -12.49 3.11 0.31
N LEU A 91 -12.65 2.07 1.13
CA LEU A 91 -11.90 0.82 1.00
C LEU A 91 -12.21 0.10 -0.32
N GLU A 92 -13.47 0.09 -0.75
CA GLU A 92 -13.87 -0.45 -2.06
C GLU A 92 -13.23 0.34 -3.21
N GLN A 93 -13.14 1.66 -3.07
CA GLN A 93 -12.49 2.51 -4.05
C GLN A 93 -10.99 2.23 -4.14
N ILE A 94 -10.31 2.12 -3.00
CA ILE A 94 -8.88 1.77 -2.93
C ILE A 94 -8.65 0.40 -3.57
N LEU A 95 -9.44 -0.61 -3.19
CA LEU A 95 -9.32 -1.95 -3.74
C LEU A 95 -9.55 -1.95 -5.25
N SER A 96 -10.53 -1.18 -5.73
CA SER A 96 -10.79 -1.03 -7.16
C SER A 96 -9.60 -0.41 -7.90
N PHE A 97 -8.94 0.59 -7.31
CA PHE A 97 -7.72 1.17 -7.88
C PHE A 97 -6.55 0.20 -7.88
N VAL A 98 -6.35 -0.56 -6.80
CA VAL A 98 -5.29 -1.58 -6.72
C VAL A 98 -5.47 -2.64 -7.81
N ILE A 99 -6.69 -3.16 -7.98
CA ILE A 99 -6.97 -4.16 -9.03
C ILE A 99 -6.77 -3.55 -10.42
N ARG A 100 -7.21 -2.33 -10.66
CA ARG A 100 -7.05 -1.67 -11.96
C ARG A 100 -5.59 -1.42 -12.30
N ASP A 101 -4.80 -0.93 -11.37
CA ASP A 101 -3.45 -0.45 -11.66
C ASP A 101 -2.44 -1.62 -11.66
N PHE A 102 -2.61 -2.59 -10.75
CA PHE A 102 -1.69 -3.71 -10.58
C PHE A 102 -2.13 -5.02 -11.22
N VAL A 103 -3.43 -5.25 -11.45
CA VAL A 103 -3.92 -6.53 -12.00
C VAL A 103 -4.36 -6.37 -13.45
N ASP A 104 -5.19 -5.36 -13.76
CA ASP A 104 -5.69 -5.18 -15.13
C ASP A 104 -4.56 -4.87 -16.14
N SER A 105 -3.43 -4.30 -15.69
CA SER A 105 -2.29 -3.93 -16.53
C SER A 105 -1.62 -5.11 -17.24
N TRP A 106 -1.58 -6.30 -16.62
CA TRP A 106 -1.02 -7.51 -17.22
C TRP A 106 -2.08 -8.58 -17.51
N TYR A 107 -3.12 -8.66 -16.67
CA TYR A 107 -4.14 -9.70 -16.78
C TYR A 107 -5.03 -9.54 -18.02
N SER A 108 -5.27 -8.28 -18.45
CA SER A 108 -6.00 -7.99 -19.69
C SER A 108 -5.33 -8.54 -20.95
N GLY A 109 -4.00 -8.74 -20.92
CA GLY A 109 -3.25 -9.35 -22.02
C GLY A 109 -3.26 -10.88 -22.03
N LEU A 110 -3.56 -11.53 -20.90
CA LEU A 110 -3.56 -12.99 -20.78
C LEU A 110 -4.94 -13.61 -21.04
N THR A 111 -6.00 -13.03 -20.47
CA THR A 111 -7.35 -13.57 -20.62
C THR A 111 -8.43 -12.53 -20.34
N THR A 112 -9.63 -12.72 -20.90
CA THR A 112 -10.78 -11.82 -20.71
C THR A 112 -11.68 -12.23 -19.54
N ASP A 113 -11.30 -13.25 -18.76
CA ASP A 113 -12.13 -13.77 -17.66
C ASP A 113 -12.14 -12.85 -16.43
N HIS A 114 -13.32 -12.41 -16.01
CA HIS A 114 -13.50 -11.54 -14.85
C HIS A 114 -13.51 -12.28 -13.50
N LEU A 115 -13.66 -13.60 -13.50
CA LEU A 115 -13.84 -14.40 -12.28
C LEU A 115 -12.64 -14.29 -11.32
N PHE A 116 -11.41 -14.29 -11.87
CA PHE A 116 -10.20 -14.14 -11.06
C PHE A 116 -10.16 -12.79 -10.33
N LYS A 117 -10.49 -11.70 -11.03
CA LYS A 117 -10.45 -10.34 -10.47
C LYS A 117 -11.47 -10.18 -9.35
N GLU A 118 -12.67 -10.71 -9.55
CA GLU A 118 -13.73 -10.66 -8.55
C GLU A 118 -13.43 -11.57 -7.35
N SER A 119 -12.83 -12.75 -7.58
CA SER A 119 -12.31 -13.61 -6.50
C SER A 119 -11.24 -12.89 -5.68
N LEU A 120 -10.30 -12.20 -6.33
CA LEU A 120 -9.24 -11.47 -5.66
C LEU A 120 -9.79 -10.32 -4.81
N LYS A 121 -10.73 -9.52 -5.36
CA LYS A 121 -11.44 -8.48 -4.60
C LYS A 121 -12.15 -9.06 -3.39
N ARG A 122 -12.89 -10.15 -3.57
CA ARG A 122 -13.60 -10.81 -2.48
C ARG A 122 -12.64 -11.29 -1.39
N SER A 123 -11.50 -11.87 -1.78
CA SER A 123 -10.48 -12.31 -0.82
C SER A 123 -9.92 -11.12 -0.03
N ALA A 124 -9.61 -10.01 -0.72
CA ALA A 124 -9.14 -8.79 -0.07
C ALA A 124 -10.16 -8.23 0.93
N ARG A 125 -11.44 -8.14 0.56
CA ARG A 125 -12.53 -7.71 1.47
C ARG A 125 -12.58 -8.55 2.73
N ARG A 126 -12.50 -9.89 2.60
CA ARG A 126 -12.50 -10.80 3.75
C ARG A 126 -11.28 -10.60 4.64
N THR A 127 -10.10 -10.40 4.06
CA THR A 127 -8.87 -10.09 4.81
C THR A 127 -9.02 -8.77 5.58
N VAL A 128 -9.52 -7.72 4.94
CA VAL A 128 -9.76 -6.42 5.58
C VAL A 128 -10.80 -6.54 6.70
N ALA A 129 -11.87 -7.32 6.49
CA ALA A 129 -12.87 -7.57 7.52
C ALA A 129 -12.30 -8.31 8.75
N ALA A 130 -11.50 -9.36 8.52
CA ALA A 130 -10.81 -10.07 9.58
C ALA A 130 -9.84 -9.15 10.33
N PHE A 131 -9.08 -8.33 9.60
CA PHE A 131 -8.17 -7.35 10.16
C PHE A 131 -8.90 -6.30 11.00
N SER A 132 -10.02 -5.76 10.52
CA SER A 132 -10.89 -4.84 11.25
C SER A 132 -11.39 -5.46 12.55
N GLN A 133 -11.77 -6.75 12.51
CA GLN A 133 -12.15 -7.47 13.72
C GLN A 133 -10.99 -7.64 14.71
N CYS A 134 -9.77 -7.89 14.23
CA CYS A 134 -8.58 -7.95 15.07
C CYS A 134 -8.28 -6.61 15.74
N ILE A 135 -8.30 -5.51 14.98
CA ILE A 135 -8.13 -4.14 15.48
C ILE A 135 -9.17 -3.82 16.55
N ARG A 136 -10.45 -4.17 16.32
CA ARG A 136 -11.52 -3.92 17.30
C ARG A 136 -11.35 -4.67 18.62
N LYS A 137 -10.67 -5.82 18.61
CA LYS A 137 -10.39 -6.60 19.82
C LYS A 137 -9.15 -6.11 20.56
N MET A 138 -8.34 -5.26 19.93
CA MET A 138 -7.12 -4.72 20.51
C MET A 138 -7.45 -3.57 21.44
N ASP A 139 -6.89 -3.59 22.65
CA ASP A 139 -6.96 -2.45 23.55
C ASP A 139 -5.86 -1.44 23.19
N PHE A 140 -6.26 -0.35 22.54
CA PHE A 140 -5.34 0.70 22.08
C PHE A 140 -4.74 1.51 23.23
N VAL A 141 -5.42 1.58 24.38
CA VAL A 141 -4.97 2.42 25.50
C VAL A 141 -3.64 1.90 26.07
N PRO A 142 -3.51 0.66 26.55
CA PRO A 142 -2.24 0.14 27.06
C PRO A 142 -1.21 -0.05 25.93
N LEU A 143 -1.64 -0.41 24.72
CA LEU A 143 -0.75 -0.48 23.57
C LEU A 143 -0.03 0.84 23.34
N LEU A 144 -0.79 1.93 23.21
CA LEU A 144 -0.23 3.22 22.84
C LEU A 144 0.45 3.91 24.01
N THR A 145 -0.03 3.74 25.23
CA THR A 145 0.51 4.47 26.40
C THR A 145 1.66 3.76 27.10
N GLN A 146 1.70 2.43 27.03
CA GLN A 146 2.73 1.64 27.70
C GLN A 146 3.65 1.03 26.65
N HIS A 147 3.18 0.04 25.89
CA HIS A 147 4.05 -0.75 25.02
C HIS A 147 4.82 0.10 24.00
N ILE A 148 4.12 0.93 23.22
CA ILE A 148 4.77 1.77 22.20
C ILE A 148 5.69 2.81 22.84
N ILE A 149 5.28 3.42 23.96
CA ILE A 149 6.08 4.44 24.64
C ILE A 149 7.30 3.83 25.30
N ASP A 150 7.18 2.64 25.87
CA ASP A 150 8.27 1.90 26.49
C ASP A 150 9.30 1.48 25.43
N ASP A 151 8.86 1.03 24.26
CA ASP A 151 9.73 0.71 23.13
C ASP A 151 10.47 1.96 22.62
N ILE A 152 9.76 3.08 22.45
CA ILE A 152 10.37 4.37 22.03
C ILE A 152 11.34 4.88 23.10
N ALA A 153 10.97 4.79 24.38
CA ALA A 153 11.82 5.20 25.49
C ALA A 153 13.08 4.33 25.57
N SER A 154 12.93 3.02 25.34
CA SER A 154 14.06 2.09 25.25
C SER A 154 14.98 2.47 24.08
N HIS A 155 14.42 2.75 22.90
CA HIS A 155 15.17 3.19 21.72
C HIS A 155 15.91 4.52 21.96
N PHE A 156 15.25 5.51 22.58
CA PHE A 156 15.92 6.76 22.96
C PHE A 156 17.02 6.55 24.00
N ARG A 157 16.80 5.65 24.96
CA ARG A 157 17.82 5.31 25.96
C ARG A 157 19.02 4.62 25.30
N LEU A 158 18.78 3.71 24.36
CA LEU A 158 19.81 3.04 23.58
C LEU A 158 20.59 4.04 22.72
N PHE A 159 19.88 4.92 22.02
CA PHE A 159 20.48 6.00 21.22
C PHE A 159 21.36 6.92 22.05
N ARG A 160 20.91 7.31 23.26
CA ARG A 160 21.72 8.11 24.17
C ARG A 160 22.99 7.36 24.60
N LYS A 161 22.89 6.07 24.93
CA LYS A 161 24.05 5.24 25.27
C LYS A 161 25.02 5.11 24.09
N ALA A 162 24.51 4.92 22.88
CA ALA A 162 25.32 4.87 21.65
C ALA A 162 26.05 6.18 21.43
N LYS A 163 25.37 7.31 21.64
CA LYS A 163 25.97 8.64 21.56
C LYS A 163 27.07 8.86 22.60
N GLU A 164 26.86 8.41 23.83
CA GLU A 164 27.87 8.48 24.89
C GLU A 164 29.08 7.59 24.56
N ARG A 165 28.87 6.33 24.13
CA ARG A 165 29.95 5.42 23.72
C ARG A 165 30.72 5.95 22.50
N ALA A 166 30.02 6.48 21.50
CA ALA A 166 30.65 7.06 20.31
C ALA A 166 31.51 8.29 20.68
N GLN A 167 31.03 9.15 21.58
CA GLN A 167 31.83 10.28 22.08
C GLN A 167 33.08 9.84 22.85
N VAL A 168 33.00 8.74 23.60
CA VAL A 168 34.15 8.18 24.33
C VAL A 168 35.14 7.54 23.36
N HIS A 169 34.66 6.80 22.35
CA HIS A 169 35.50 6.04 21.44
C HIS A 169 36.13 6.91 20.33
N TYR A 170 35.38 7.86 19.79
CA TYR A 170 35.76 8.67 18.62
C TYR A 170 35.93 10.17 18.94
N GLY A 171 35.64 10.61 20.16
CA GLY A 171 35.75 12.01 20.58
C GLY A 171 34.57 12.88 20.14
N LYS A 172 34.73 14.22 20.17
CA LYS A 172 33.67 15.19 19.82
C LYS A 172 33.33 15.27 18.32
N SER A 173 34.07 14.61 17.44
CA SER A 173 33.98 14.73 15.98
C SER A 173 33.70 13.37 15.30
N TYR A 174 32.76 12.60 15.85
CA TYR A 174 32.32 11.34 15.24
C TYR A 174 31.31 11.62 14.12
N THR A 175 31.32 10.79 13.09
CA THR A 175 30.38 10.91 11.95
C THR A 175 29.04 10.22 12.29
N THR A 176 28.01 10.45 11.47
CA THR A 176 26.73 9.74 11.63
C THR A 176 26.89 8.23 11.44
N ASP A 177 27.77 7.80 10.54
CA ASP A 177 28.08 6.39 10.26
C ASP A 177 28.71 5.69 11.48
N ASP A 178 29.64 6.36 12.17
CA ASP A 178 30.25 5.86 13.40
C ASP A 178 29.22 5.68 14.53
N LEU A 179 28.23 6.58 14.59
CA LEU A 179 27.15 6.51 15.58
C LEU A 179 26.16 5.40 15.25
N GLU A 180 25.79 5.24 13.99
CA GLU A 180 24.90 4.18 13.51
C GLU A 180 25.51 2.81 13.80
N THR A 181 26.78 2.62 13.47
CA THR A 181 27.52 1.40 13.77
C THR A 181 27.50 1.12 15.28
N MET A 182 27.86 2.10 16.11
CA MET A 182 27.84 1.95 17.57
C MET A 182 26.44 1.69 18.13
N PHE A 183 25.40 2.23 17.49
CA PHE A 183 24.01 2.02 17.88
C PHE A 183 23.55 0.60 17.60
N PHE A 184 23.82 0.07 16.39
CA PHE A 184 23.45 -1.30 16.04
C PHE A 184 24.27 -2.34 16.80
N ASP A 185 25.55 -2.07 17.07
CA ASP A 185 26.37 -2.93 17.95
C ASP A 185 25.75 -3.04 19.35
N LEU A 186 25.28 -1.90 19.89
CA LEU A 186 24.61 -1.82 21.17
C LEU A 186 23.23 -2.47 21.20
N GLU A 187 22.48 -2.40 20.09
CA GLU A 187 21.19 -3.07 19.92
C GLU A 187 21.38 -4.59 19.95
N LEU A 188 22.38 -5.08 19.21
CA LEU A 188 22.73 -6.50 19.13
C LEU A 188 23.26 -7.07 20.45
N GLU A 189 23.92 -6.25 21.28
CA GLU A 189 24.29 -6.61 22.66
C GLU A 189 23.09 -6.76 23.62
N MET A 190 21.94 -6.16 23.28
CA MET A 190 20.74 -6.15 24.12
C MET A 190 19.72 -7.24 23.77
N GLU A 191 19.86 -7.90 22.62
CA GLU A 191 19.10 -9.10 22.23
C GLU A 191 19.68 -10.39 22.81
#